data_AF-A0A846ATH2-F1
#
_entry.id   AF-A0A846ATH2-F1
#
_cell.length_a   1.000
_cell.length_b   1.000
_cell.length_c   1.000
_cell.angle_alpha   90.00
_cell.angle_beta   90.00
_cell.angle_gamma   90.00
#
_symmetry.space_group_name_H-M   'P 1'
#
loop_
_entity.id
_entity.type
_entity.pdbx_description
1 polymer ?
#
loop_
_entity_poly.entity_id
_entity_poly.type
_entity_poly.pdbx_seq_one_letter_code
_entity_poly.pdbx_strand_id
1 'polypeptide(L)'
;MEIYVQSRGFAQDDDYRWLRITKEIQKRVEVLPLIFQEVTNLIDAHAFSVVIARTKDHKLLFLVTGIDSQERLDFRGRKIRNSVAWIGNKSLEPAFKKLAIQSLDTEEVDSFKEVINQAIKAGGEEGFKVEWQDMIDLAQPEQQQELLGKEPDTTLKL
;
A
#
# COMPACT_ATOMS: atom_id res chain seq x y z
N MET A 1 2.56 5.32 -11.18
CA MET A 1 2.10 4.27 -10.26
C MET A 1 0.87 4.81 -9.56
N GLU A 2 -0.19 4.03 -9.44
CA GLU A 2 -1.38 4.39 -8.67
C GLU A 2 -1.43 3.53 -7.41
N ILE A 3 -1.79 4.12 -6.27
CA ILE A 3 -1.83 3.44 -4.98
C ILE A 3 -3.25 3.56 -4.43
N TYR A 4 -3.77 2.44 -3.97
CA TYR A 4 -5.08 2.35 -3.35
C TYR A 4 -4.94 1.65 -2.01
N VAL A 5 -5.58 2.19 -0.97
CA VAL A 5 -5.57 1.61 0.37
C VAL A 5 -7.00 1.42 0.83
N GLN A 6 -7.32 0.21 1.27
CA GLN A 6 -8.54 -0.09 2.00
C GLN A 6 -8.23 -0.13 3.48
N SER A 7 -8.99 0.63 4.24
CA SER A 7 -9.00 0.60 5.69
C SER A 7 -10.35 1.12 6.17
N ARG A 8 -10.55 1.13 7.48
CA ARG A 8 -11.69 1.74 8.14
C ARG A 8 -11.25 2.72 9.21
N GLY A 9 -12.16 3.59 9.64
CA GLY A 9 -11.98 4.44 10.81
C GLY A 9 -12.44 3.74 12.09
N PHE A 10 -12.34 4.46 13.20
CA PHE A 10 -12.77 3.96 14.51
C PHE A 10 -14.29 3.90 14.62
N ALA A 11 -14.99 4.93 14.12
CA ALA A 11 -16.43 5.09 14.35
C ALA A 11 -17.26 3.99 13.69
N GLN A 12 -18.50 3.84 14.16
CA GLN A 12 -19.45 2.85 13.62
C GLN A 12 -19.74 3.10 12.13
N ASP A 13 -19.92 4.36 11.76
CA ASP A 13 -20.20 4.78 10.37
C ASP A 13 -18.93 4.84 9.50
N ASP A 14 -17.75 4.68 10.12
CA ASP A 14 -16.48 4.64 9.42
C ASP A 14 -16.17 3.24 8.89
N ASP A 15 -17.03 2.68 8.03
CA ASP A 15 -16.81 1.34 7.49
C ASP A 15 -15.66 1.30 6.45
N TYR A 16 -15.24 0.08 6.10
CA TYR A 16 -14.16 -0.17 5.15
C TYR A 16 -14.41 0.53 3.81
N ARG A 17 -13.42 1.32 3.38
CA ARG A 17 -13.46 2.06 2.12
C ARG A 17 -12.10 2.10 1.48
N TRP A 18 -12.10 2.20 0.15
CA TRP A 18 -10.90 2.40 -0.62
C TRP A 18 -10.64 3.88 -0.82
N LEU A 19 -9.41 4.31 -0.52
CA LEU A 19 -8.90 5.61 -0.89
C LEU A 19 -7.87 5.46 -2.01
N ARG A 20 -7.91 6.34 -3.00
CA ARG A 20 -6.81 6.56 -3.94
C ARG A 20 -5.84 7.54 -3.28
N ILE A 21 -4.57 7.15 -3.23
CA ILE A 21 -3.52 7.91 -2.55
C ILE A 21 -2.61 8.55 -3.60
N THR A 22 -2.50 9.87 -3.55
CA THR A 22 -1.46 10.65 -4.23
C THR A 22 -0.67 11.47 -3.21
N LYS A 23 0.38 12.16 -3.65
CA LYS A 23 1.17 13.04 -2.78
C LYS A 23 0.33 14.18 -2.19
N GLU A 24 -0.64 14.67 -2.94
CA GLU A 24 -1.45 15.84 -2.58
C GLU A 24 -2.82 15.48 -2.02
N ILE A 25 -3.42 14.38 -2.48
CA ILE A 25 -4.83 14.06 -2.23
C ILE A 25 -4.99 12.60 -1.83
N GLN A 26 -5.83 12.37 -0.82
CA GLN A 26 -6.32 11.05 -0.45
C GLN A 26 -7.84 11.11 -0.50
N LYS A 27 -8.42 10.43 -1.49
CA LYS A 27 -9.85 10.55 -1.78
C LYS A 27 -10.50 9.20 -1.88
N ARG A 28 -11.69 9.09 -1.30
CA ARG A 28 -12.56 7.93 -1.45
C ARG A 28 -12.86 7.65 -2.92
N VAL A 29 -12.83 6.37 -3.26
CA VAL A 29 -13.11 5.86 -4.60
C VAL A 29 -14.40 5.06 -4.55
N GLU A 30 -15.44 5.55 -5.25
CA GLU A 30 -16.71 4.81 -5.36
C GLU A 30 -16.60 3.65 -6.36
N VAL A 31 -15.74 3.77 -7.37
CA VAL A 31 -15.57 2.76 -8.43
C VAL A 31 -14.09 2.43 -8.58
N LEU A 32 -13.70 1.22 -8.15
CA LEU A 32 -12.35 0.73 -8.33
C LEU A 32 -12.03 0.46 -9.81
N PRO A 33 -10.76 0.59 -10.23
CA PRO A 33 -10.33 0.18 -11.56
C PRO A 33 -10.73 -1.27 -11.87
N LEU A 34 -11.09 -1.55 -13.13
CA LEU A 34 -11.61 -2.87 -13.56
C LEU A 34 -10.75 -4.06 -13.12
N ILE A 35 -9.43 -3.90 -13.13
CA ILE A 35 -8.47 -4.94 -12.68
C ILE A 35 -8.71 -5.40 -11.23
N PHE A 36 -9.27 -4.56 -10.35
CA PHE A 36 -9.69 -4.98 -9.00
C PHE A 36 -10.87 -5.94 -9.04
N GLN A 37 -11.87 -5.67 -9.89
CA GLN A 37 -13.09 -6.47 -9.96
C GLN A 37 -12.79 -7.89 -10.45
N GLU A 38 -11.83 -8.00 -11.38
CA GLU A 38 -11.38 -9.29 -11.90
C GLU A 38 -10.71 -10.15 -10.81
N VAL A 39 -9.96 -9.55 -9.87
CA VAL A 39 -9.19 -10.29 -8.88
C VAL A 39 -9.87 -10.46 -7.53
N THR A 40 -10.65 -9.46 -7.08
CA THR A 40 -11.25 -9.47 -5.74
C THR A 40 -12.33 -10.53 -5.59
N ASN A 41 -12.94 -10.96 -6.69
CA ASN A 41 -13.87 -12.10 -6.71
C ASN A 41 -13.18 -13.46 -6.57
N LEU A 42 -11.84 -13.51 -6.65
CA LEU A 42 -11.07 -14.76 -6.60
C LEU A 42 -10.43 -14.99 -5.23
N ILE A 43 -10.54 -14.04 -4.30
CA ILE A 43 -9.90 -14.10 -2.98
C ILE A 43 -10.90 -13.80 -1.87
N ASP A 44 -10.64 -14.35 -0.68
CA ASP A 44 -11.28 -13.85 0.54
C ASP A 44 -10.58 -12.55 0.95
N ALA A 45 -11.26 -11.42 0.78
CA ALA A 45 -10.74 -10.10 1.11
C ALA A 45 -10.42 -9.93 2.61
N HIS A 46 -10.94 -10.80 3.48
CA HIS A 46 -10.67 -10.79 4.91
C HIS A 46 -9.47 -11.66 5.31
N ALA A 47 -8.95 -12.49 4.41
CA ALA A 47 -7.77 -13.30 4.61
C ALA A 47 -6.52 -12.57 4.08
N PHE A 48 -5.36 -12.90 4.65
CA PHE A 48 -4.09 -12.47 4.09
C PHE A 48 -3.89 -13.13 2.73
N SER A 49 -3.92 -12.32 1.67
CA SER A 49 -3.76 -12.78 0.29
C SER A 49 -2.79 -11.87 -0.45
N VAL A 50 -2.00 -12.45 -1.34
CA VAL A 50 -1.09 -11.74 -2.23
C VAL A 50 -1.49 -12.05 -3.66
N VAL A 51 -1.77 -11.02 -4.44
CA VAL A 51 -2.24 -11.13 -5.82
C VAL A 51 -1.34 -10.32 -6.74
N ILE A 52 -0.84 -10.97 -7.79
CA ILE A 52 -0.27 -10.32 -8.96
C ILE A 52 -1.19 -10.59 -10.14
N ALA A 53 -1.60 -9.55 -10.86
CA ALA A 53 -2.40 -9.69 -12.06
C ALA A 53 -1.87 -8.82 -13.19
N ARG A 54 -2.14 -9.26 -14.41
CA ARG A 54 -1.89 -8.50 -15.64
C ARG A 54 -3.15 -8.52 -16.50
N THR A 55 -3.63 -7.36 -16.89
CA THR A 55 -4.75 -7.24 -17.82
C THR A 55 -4.29 -7.32 -19.27
N LYS A 56 -5.25 -7.51 -20.19
CA LYS A 56 -4.98 -7.56 -21.63
C LYS A 56 -4.37 -6.26 -22.18
N ASP A 57 -4.67 -5.12 -21.58
CA ASP A 57 -4.08 -3.81 -21.90
C ASP A 57 -2.73 -3.56 -21.19
N HIS A 58 -2.08 -4.62 -20.68
CA HIS A 58 -0.77 -4.60 -20.04
C HIS A 58 -0.66 -3.76 -18.76
N LYS A 59 -1.78 -3.45 -18.09
CA LYS A 59 -1.72 -2.94 -16.71
C LYS A 59 -1.36 -4.08 -15.77
N LEU A 60 -0.58 -3.72 -14.77
CA LEU A 60 -0.18 -4.61 -13.68
C LEU A 60 -0.91 -4.19 -12.41
N LEU A 61 -1.28 -5.18 -11.62
CA LEU A 61 -1.75 -5.01 -10.25
C LEU A 61 -0.89 -5.86 -9.34
N PHE A 62 -0.44 -5.26 -8.25
CA PHE A 62 -0.03 -5.95 -7.04
C PHE A 62 -1.02 -5.58 -5.94
N LEU A 63 -1.65 -6.56 -5.31
CA LEU A 63 -2.62 -6.39 -4.23
C LEU A 63 -2.24 -7.30 -3.06
N VAL A 64 -2.20 -6.72 -1.87
CA VAL A 64 -2.13 -7.45 -0.60
C VAL A 64 -3.37 -7.14 0.23
N THR A 65 -4.00 -8.15 0.81
CA THR A 65 -5.20 -8.01 1.66
C THR A 65 -4.96 -8.54 3.07
N GLY A 66 -5.89 -8.25 3.98
CA GLY A 66 -5.95 -8.94 5.27
C GLY A 66 -4.77 -8.66 6.21
N ILE A 67 -4.09 -7.52 6.06
CA ILE A 67 -3.00 -7.13 6.97
C ILE A 67 -3.63 -6.58 8.24
N ASP A 68 -3.49 -7.32 9.34
CA ASP A 68 -3.95 -6.84 10.65
C ASP A 68 -3.24 -5.54 11.04
N SER A 69 -4.02 -4.55 11.49
CA SER A 69 -3.50 -3.37 12.12
C SER A 69 -2.94 -3.67 13.49
N GLN A 70 -1.79 -3.09 13.80
CA GLN A 70 -1.14 -3.31 15.09
C GLN A 70 -1.85 -2.58 16.22
N GLU A 71 -2.12 -1.29 16.05
CA GLU A 71 -2.65 -0.44 17.12
C GLU A 71 -4.12 -0.04 16.93
N ARG A 72 -4.63 -0.16 15.70
CA ARG A 72 -5.97 0.35 15.37
C ARG A 72 -7.03 -0.73 15.57
N LEU A 73 -8.12 -0.36 16.24
CA LEU A 73 -9.27 -1.21 16.48
C LEU A 73 -10.53 -0.52 15.94
N ASP A 74 -11.53 -1.29 15.56
CA ASP A 74 -12.86 -0.74 15.31
C ASP A 74 -13.62 -0.47 16.63
N PHE A 75 -14.80 0.15 16.53
CA PHE A 75 -15.68 0.42 17.68
C PHE A 75 -16.10 -0.82 18.49
N ARG A 76 -15.88 -2.03 17.97
CA ARG A 76 -16.16 -3.32 18.64
C ARG A 76 -14.91 -3.97 19.21
N GLY A 77 -13.77 -3.29 19.18
CA GLY A 77 -12.48 -3.79 19.67
C GLY A 77 -11.83 -4.84 18.75
N ARG A 78 -12.29 -4.99 17.50
CA ARG A 78 -11.67 -5.91 16.53
C ARG A 78 -10.52 -5.21 15.82
N LYS A 79 -9.44 -5.95 15.53
CA LYS A 79 -8.35 -5.44 14.69
C LYS A 79 -8.88 -5.05 13.31
N ILE A 80 -8.48 -3.88 12.85
CA ILE A 80 -8.75 -3.42 11.49
C ILE A 80 -7.84 -4.21 10.54
N ARG A 81 -8.32 -4.52 9.33
CA ARG A 81 -7.54 -5.22 8.30
C ARG A 81 -7.32 -4.31 7.10
N ASN A 82 -6.07 -4.03 6.83
CA ASN A 82 -5.67 -3.18 5.72
C ASN A 82 -5.52 -4.03 4.45
N SER A 83 -5.88 -3.42 3.32
CA SER A 83 -5.53 -3.90 1.99
C SER A 83 -4.82 -2.79 1.24
N VAL A 84 -3.77 -3.13 0.49
CA VAL A 84 -3.03 -2.15 -0.31
C VAL A 84 -2.83 -2.68 -1.71
N ALA A 85 -3.04 -1.81 -2.70
CA ALA A 85 -2.89 -2.14 -4.09
C ALA A 85 -2.07 -1.10 -4.83
N TRP A 86 -1.15 -1.57 -5.65
CA TRP A 86 -0.36 -0.78 -6.58
C TRP A 86 -0.74 -1.17 -8.00
N ILE A 87 -1.11 -0.18 -8.81
CA ILE A 87 -1.37 -0.33 -10.24
C ILE A 87 -0.27 0.35 -11.04
N GLY A 88 0.22 -0.37 -12.05
CA GLY A 88 1.36 0.00 -12.84
C GLY A 88 1.25 -0.39 -14.30
N ASN A 89 2.24 0.01 -15.08
CA ASN A 89 2.50 -0.53 -16.41
C ASN A 89 3.65 -1.56 -16.32
N LYS A 90 4.05 -2.12 -17.46
CA LYS A 90 5.12 -3.13 -17.55
C LYS A 90 6.45 -2.70 -16.91
N SER A 91 6.80 -1.41 -16.87
CA SER A 91 8.07 -0.97 -16.28
C SER A 91 8.13 -1.16 -14.77
N LEU A 92 6.99 -1.32 -14.09
CA LEU A 92 6.91 -1.57 -12.65
C LEU A 92 6.89 -3.06 -12.29
N GLU A 93 7.01 -3.95 -13.27
CA GLU A 93 7.03 -5.39 -13.02
C GLU A 93 8.13 -5.84 -12.04
N PRO A 94 9.38 -5.34 -12.12
CA PRO A 94 10.42 -5.70 -11.15
C PRO A 94 10.04 -5.28 -9.72
N ALA A 95 9.50 -4.06 -9.56
CA ALA A 95 9.03 -3.54 -8.28
C ALA A 95 7.91 -4.43 -7.69
N PHE A 96 6.93 -4.82 -8.50
CA PHE A 96 5.81 -5.63 -8.03
C PHE A 96 6.23 -7.06 -7.69
N LYS A 97 7.22 -7.63 -8.40
CA LYS A 97 7.83 -8.91 -8.03
C LYS A 97 8.55 -8.81 -6.69
N LYS A 98 9.31 -7.74 -6.45
CA LYS A 98 9.98 -7.50 -5.16
C LYS A 98 8.97 -7.40 -4.02
N LEU A 99 7.91 -6.61 -4.18
CA LEU A 99 6.84 -6.50 -3.18
C LEU A 99 6.20 -7.86 -2.89
N ALA A 100 5.96 -8.68 -3.93
CA ALA A 100 5.40 -10.01 -3.74
C ALA A 100 6.33 -10.94 -2.96
N ILE A 101 7.64 -10.91 -3.25
CA ILE A 101 8.65 -11.65 -2.48
C ILE A 101 8.62 -11.20 -1.02
N GLN A 102 8.74 -9.89 -0.76
CA GLN A 102 8.71 -9.32 0.59
C GLN A 102 7.45 -9.70 1.38
N SER A 103 6.30 -9.77 0.69
CA SER A 103 5.02 -10.12 1.32
C SER A 103 4.85 -11.61 1.62
N LEU A 104 5.69 -12.48 1.04
CA LEU A 104 5.59 -13.95 1.16
C LEU A 104 6.79 -14.58 1.87
N ASP A 105 7.94 -13.90 1.89
CA ASP A 105 9.15 -14.36 2.55
C ASP A 105 8.97 -14.34 4.07
N THR A 106 9.19 -15.49 4.72
CA THR A 106 9.03 -15.62 6.17
C THR A 106 9.98 -14.72 6.97
N GLU A 107 11.12 -14.32 6.40
CA GLU A 107 12.08 -13.43 7.06
C GLU A 107 11.71 -11.96 6.92
N GLU A 108 10.99 -11.59 5.84
CA GLU A 108 10.70 -10.19 5.51
C GLU A 108 9.23 -9.80 5.76
N VAL A 109 8.31 -10.76 5.78
CA VAL A 109 6.85 -10.52 5.80
C VAL A 109 6.40 -9.65 6.98
N ASP A 110 7.01 -9.80 8.14
CA ASP A 110 6.66 -9.00 9.31
C ASP A 110 7.12 -7.54 9.16
N SER A 111 8.32 -7.31 8.60
CA SER A 111 8.80 -5.96 8.30
C SER A 111 7.99 -5.30 7.19
N PHE A 112 7.57 -6.07 6.17
CA PHE A 112 6.66 -5.60 5.13
C PHE A 112 5.31 -5.14 5.71
N LYS A 113 4.71 -5.95 6.60
CA LYS A 113 3.47 -5.60 7.29
C LYS A 113 3.63 -4.41 8.23
N GLU A 114 4.76 -4.30 8.91
CA GLU A 114 5.11 -3.18 9.78
C GLU A 114 5.10 -1.86 8.99
N VAL A 115 5.80 -1.79 7.86
CA VAL A 115 5.86 -0.58 7.03
C VAL A 115 4.45 -0.16 6.59
N ILE A 116 3.62 -1.11 6.14
CA ILE A 116 2.23 -0.81 5.76
C ILE A 116 1.43 -0.29 6.95
N ASN A 117 1.63 -0.86 8.14
CA ASN A 117 0.93 -0.43 9.35
C ASN A 117 1.33 0.96 9.81
N GLN A 118 2.63 1.29 9.78
CA GLN A 118 3.13 2.62 10.10
C GLN A 118 2.65 3.67 9.11
N ALA A 119 2.53 3.28 7.84
CA ALA A 119 2.04 4.16 6.78
C ALA A 119 0.55 4.46 6.90
N ILE A 120 -0.27 3.62 7.55
CA ILE A 120 -1.73 3.80 7.66
C ILE A 120 -2.13 4.21 9.08
N LYS A 121 -2.39 5.50 9.28
CA LYS A 121 -2.68 6.12 10.57
C LYS A 121 -4.17 6.42 10.73
N ALA A 122 -4.63 6.54 11.97
CA ALA A 122 -5.98 7.04 12.26
C ALA A 122 -6.10 8.54 11.95
N GLY A 123 -7.32 9.00 11.66
CA GLY A 123 -7.63 10.42 11.41
C GLY A 123 -7.90 10.72 9.93
N GLY A 124 -7.84 12.00 9.53
CA GLY A 124 -8.27 12.41 8.19
C GLY A 124 -9.79 12.39 8.02
N GLU A 125 -10.27 12.91 6.89
CA GLU A 125 -11.71 13.07 6.61
C GLU A 125 -12.44 11.72 6.43
N GLU A 126 -11.70 10.67 6.11
CA GLU A 126 -12.21 9.34 5.79
C GLU A 126 -11.94 8.32 6.91
N GLY A 127 -11.56 8.79 8.11
CA GLY A 127 -11.29 7.97 9.30
C GLY A 127 -9.89 7.34 9.35
N PHE A 128 -9.15 7.36 8.25
CA PHE A 128 -7.71 7.08 8.22
C PHE A 128 -6.96 7.97 7.22
N LYS A 129 -5.64 8.10 7.42
CA LYS A 129 -4.70 8.79 6.54
C LYS A 129 -3.51 7.88 6.23
N VAL A 130 -3.00 7.98 5.01
CA VAL A 130 -1.87 7.20 4.50
C VAL A 130 -0.65 8.10 4.30
N GLU A 131 0.52 7.71 4.78
CA GLU A 131 1.78 8.35 4.42
C GLU A 131 2.18 7.92 3.00
N TRP A 132 1.96 8.80 2.02
CA TRP A 132 2.19 8.47 0.61
C TRP A 132 3.64 8.09 0.33
N GLN A 133 4.60 8.76 0.98
CA GLN A 133 6.03 8.51 0.76
C GLN A 133 6.41 7.10 1.18
N ASP A 134 5.94 6.62 2.33
CA ASP A 134 6.20 5.25 2.81
C ASP A 134 5.72 4.20 1.81
N MET A 135 4.57 4.42 1.16
CA MET A 135 4.02 3.52 0.14
C MET A 135 4.78 3.56 -1.19
N ILE A 136 5.43 4.69 -1.50
CA ILE A 136 6.31 4.83 -2.66
C ILE A 136 7.63 4.13 -2.39
N ASP A 137 8.22 4.39 -1.23
CA ASP A 137 9.51 3.87 -0.81
C ASP A 137 9.48 2.34 -0.70
N LEU A 138 8.37 1.79 -0.19
CA LEU A 138 8.14 0.35 -0.16
C LEU A 138 8.19 -0.27 -1.57
N ALA A 139 7.62 0.42 -2.57
CA ALA A 139 7.58 -0.06 -3.95
C ALA A 139 8.84 0.29 -4.77
N GLN A 140 9.65 1.26 -4.33
CA GLN A 140 10.82 1.77 -5.07
C GLN A 140 12.01 2.10 -4.14
N PRO A 141 12.51 1.14 -3.35
CA PRO A 141 13.54 1.42 -2.34
C PRO A 141 14.90 1.83 -2.95
N GLU A 142 15.14 1.54 -4.24
CA GLU A 142 16.39 1.89 -4.93
C GLU A 142 16.59 3.42 -5.07
N GLN A 143 15.52 4.22 -5.04
CA GLN A 143 15.63 5.69 -5.05
C GLN A 143 16.17 6.25 -3.73
N GLN A 144 16.07 5.52 -2.61
CA GLN A 144 16.60 5.95 -1.32
C GLN A 144 18.13 5.86 -1.27
N GLN A 145 18.75 4.90 -1.96
CA GLN A 145 20.21 4.77 -2.01
C GLN A 145 20.87 5.89 -2.85
N GLU A 146 20.23 6.34 -3.94
CA GLU A 146 20.71 7.49 -4.72
C GLU A 146 20.55 8.84 -3.98
N LEU A 147 19.58 8.96 -3.07
CA LEU A 147 19.36 10.15 -2.25
C LEU A 147 20.30 10.21 -1.04
N LEU A 148 20.64 9.07 -0.45
CA LEU A 148 21.59 8.97 0.67
C LEU A 148 23.06 8.90 0.22
N GLY A 149 23.33 8.58 -1.05
CA GLY A 149 24.68 8.55 -1.63
C GLY A 149 25.23 9.89 -2.13
N LYS A 150 24.50 11.00 -1.94
CA LYS A 150 24.97 12.35 -2.25
C LYS A 150 25.37 13.09 -0.97
N GLU A 151 26.53 12.73 -0.41
CA GLU A 151 27.19 13.64 0.53
C GLU A 151 27.53 14.96 -0.19
N PRO A 152 27.36 16.14 0.44
CA PRO A 152 27.80 17.39 -0.15
C PRO A 152 29.33 17.36 -0.29
N ASP A 153 29.81 17.57 -1.52
CA ASP A 153 31.21 17.82 -1.84
C ASP A 153 31.68 19.09 -1.10
N THR A 154 32.13 18.93 0.15
CA THR A 154 32.86 19.97 0.88
C THR A 154 34.29 20.04 0.38
N THR A 155 34.46 20.46 -0.87
CA THR A 155 35.72 21.00 -1.35
C THR A 155 35.54 22.49 -1.60
N LEU A 156 35.38 23.25 -0.52
CA LEU A 156 35.58 24.69 -0.53
C LEU A 156 37.07 24.97 -0.67
N LYS A 157 37.43 25.51 -1.83
CA LYS A 157 38.73 26.12 -2.15
C LYS A 157 39.20 27.06 -1.05
N LEU A 158 40.45 26.91 -0.63
CA LEU A 158 41.38 28.01 -0.31
C LEU A 158 42.74 27.67 -0.91
#